data_AF-A0A739SUL0-F1
#
_entry.id   AF-A0A739SUL0-F1
#
_cell.length_a   1.000
_cell.length_b   1.000
_cell.length_c   1.000
_cell.angle_alpha   90.00
_cell.angle_beta   90.00
_cell.angle_gamma   90.00
#
_symmetry.space_group_name_H-M   'P 1'
#
loop_
_entity.id
_entity.type
_entity.pdbx_description
1 polymer ?
#
loop_
_entity_poly.entity_id
_entity_poly.type
_entity_poly.pdbx_seq_one_letter_code
_entity_poly.pdbx_strand_id
1 'polypeptide(L)'
;MCKLVDKDHSPYIQGFGGFTDLKSKLTSQQKPVQILLSSKEMKNYLYLSLRENINKHRTRIDRFSVEYISADRHGPCVTLPIMPQDIDDITVGEKGEYFADYYSKFESVIIPEKLRHANSTGNTLKHQINHWMGEISPGVDLNFSVTKEQDISHLGVNGFRATNTGFGISYSLPIVLSALVMSSAAPLDSFKQSKMKAWHANKNKILIIENPEAHLHPKGQTALGLLLAIASSCGVQIIVETHSDHFIDGVRLAVKNVGATLAQKSIIYYFTREKDKDTKIEKIRIKEDGKLTSWPEGFFDQ
;
A
#
# COMPACT_ATOMS: atom_id res chain seq x y z
N MET A 1 12.28 0.95 3.62
CA MET A 1 12.97 1.91 4.53
C MET A 1 13.78 1.25 5.65
N CYS A 2 13.39 0.07 6.18
CA CYS A 2 14.19 -0.68 7.18
C CYS A 2 15.61 -1.05 6.69
N LYS A 3 15.78 -1.38 5.40
CA LYS A 3 17.09 -1.79 4.84
C LYS A 3 18.20 -0.74 4.99
N LEU A 4 17.86 0.55 5.10
CA LEU A 4 18.83 1.63 5.25
C LEU A 4 19.50 1.71 6.64
N VAL A 5 19.00 0.95 7.60
CA VAL A 5 19.53 0.90 8.97
C VAL A 5 20.79 0.03 9.05
N ASP A 6 20.97 -0.89 8.10
CA ASP A 6 22.16 -1.74 8.02
C ASP A 6 23.21 -1.11 7.08
N LYS A 7 24.45 -1.06 7.55
CA LYS A 7 25.56 -0.35 6.90
C LYS A 7 25.89 -0.86 5.49
N ASP A 8 25.43 -2.04 5.12
CA ASP A 8 25.82 -2.74 3.88
C ASP A 8 24.73 -2.76 2.80
N HIS A 9 23.60 -2.08 3.03
CA HIS A 9 22.49 -2.09 2.08
C HIS A 9 22.39 -0.79 1.27
N SER A 10 22.10 -0.96 -0.02
CA SER A 10 21.85 0.15 -0.95
C SER A 10 20.57 0.91 -0.56
N PRO A 11 20.58 2.26 -0.57
CA PRO A 11 19.37 3.08 -0.44
C PRO A 11 18.46 3.03 -1.68
N TYR A 12 18.96 2.50 -2.79
CA TYR A 12 18.29 2.53 -4.08
C TYR A 12 17.36 1.33 -4.23
N ILE A 13 16.21 1.55 -4.87
CA ILE A 13 15.30 0.48 -5.27
C ILE A 13 15.96 -0.26 -6.43
N GLN A 14 16.08 -1.58 -6.32
CA GLN A 14 16.74 -2.40 -7.33
C GLN A 14 16.04 -2.24 -8.69
N GLY A 15 16.80 -1.89 -9.72
CA GLY A 15 16.28 -1.69 -11.08
C GLY A 15 15.81 -0.27 -11.41
N PHE A 16 15.75 0.64 -10.44
CA PHE A 16 15.27 2.03 -10.64
C PHE A 16 16.39 3.08 -10.71
N GLY A 17 17.62 2.65 -11.03
CA GLY A 17 18.78 3.53 -11.14
C GLY A 17 19.47 3.82 -9.81
N GLY A 18 20.39 4.79 -9.83
CA GLY A 18 21.24 5.15 -8.70
C GLY A 18 21.33 6.65 -8.44
N PHE A 19 22.43 7.08 -7.81
CA PHE A 19 22.67 8.49 -7.45
C PHE A 19 22.57 9.42 -8.67
N THR A 20 23.13 9.01 -9.81
CA THR A 20 23.17 9.79 -11.05
C THR A 20 21.78 10.06 -11.62
N ASP A 21 20.86 9.10 -11.47
CA ASP A 21 19.49 9.20 -11.96
C ASP A 21 18.62 10.06 -11.04
N LEU A 22 18.87 9.98 -9.72
CA LEU A 22 18.19 10.80 -8.71
C LEU A 22 18.66 12.27 -8.70
N LYS A 23 19.89 12.53 -9.15
CA LYS A 23 20.50 13.85 -9.06
C LYS A 23 19.95 14.79 -10.13
N SER A 24 19.58 16.01 -9.72
CA SER A 24 19.22 17.07 -10.66
C SER A 24 20.42 17.47 -11.53
N LYS A 25 20.21 17.47 -12.85
CA LYS A 25 21.17 17.93 -13.86
C LYS A 25 21.56 19.41 -13.69
N LEU A 26 20.78 20.19 -12.94
CA LEU A 26 21.01 21.61 -12.67
C LEU A 26 21.91 21.85 -11.44
N THR A 27 22.38 20.80 -10.77
CA THR A 27 23.20 20.90 -9.55
C THR A 27 24.63 20.42 -9.77
N SER A 28 25.61 21.03 -9.09
CA SER A 28 27.02 20.66 -9.24
C SER A 28 27.29 19.21 -8.82
N GLN A 29 28.22 18.53 -9.50
CA GLN A 29 28.54 17.11 -9.27
C GLN A 29 28.88 16.78 -7.81
N GLN A 30 29.52 17.70 -7.08
CA GLN A 30 29.93 17.49 -5.69
C GLN A 30 28.80 17.65 -4.65
N LYS A 31 27.65 18.23 -5.02
CA LYS A 31 26.53 18.41 -4.07
C LYS A 31 25.83 17.07 -3.79
N PRO A 32 25.62 16.70 -2.51
CA PRO A 32 24.87 15.51 -2.15
C PRO A 32 23.38 15.70 -2.37
N VAL A 33 22.65 14.59 -2.54
CA VAL A 33 21.19 14.57 -2.37
C VAL A 33 20.92 14.32 -0.88
N GLN A 34 20.13 15.19 -0.26
CA GLN A 34 19.78 15.10 1.16
C GLN A 34 18.30 14.76 1.30
N ILE A 35 18.01 13.67 1.99
CA ILE A 35 16.65 13.25 2.32
C ILE A 35 16.52 13.29 3.83
N LEU A 36 15.56 14.09 4.32
CA LEU A 36 15.20 14.17 5.72
C LEU A 36 13.74 13.74 5.87
N LEU A 37 13.53 12.69 6.66
CA LEU A 37 12.20 12.29 7.13
C LEU A 37 12.18 12.54 8.63
N SER A 38 11.13 13.20 9.13
CA SER A 38 10.95 13.38 10.56
C SER A 38 9.48 13.34 10.96
N SER A 39 9.24 12.86 12.17
CA SER A 39 7.94 13.00 12.84
C SER A 39 7.71 14.46 13.27
N LYS A 40 6.44 14.88 13.43
CA LYS A 40 6.07 16.25 13.84
C LYS A 40 6.77 16.76 15.11
N GLU A 41 7.14 15.86 16.02
CA GLU A 41 7.83 16.20 17.28
C GLU A 41 9.35 15.97 17.22
N MET A 42 9.91 15.65 16.04
CA MET A 42 11.33 15.28 15.86
C MET A 42 11.82 14.11 16.74
N LYS A 43 10.90 13.37 17.38
CA LYS A 43 11.22 12.14 18.15
C LYS A 43 11.83 11.07 17.25
N ASN A 44 11.25 10.92 16.07
CA ASN A 44 11.73 10.04 15.01
C ASN A 44 12.29 10.85 13.83
N TYR A 45 13.48 10.49 13.35
CA TYR A 45 14.09 11.06 12.14
C TYR A 45 14.96 10.06 11.36
N LEU A 46 14.91 10.14 10.03
CA LEU A 46 15.89 9.59 9.09
C LEU A 46 16.57 10.75 8.38
N TYR A 47 17.88 10.82 8.47
CA TYR A 47 18.68 11.68 7.61
C TYR A 47 19.54 10.81 6.71
N LEU A 48 19.44 11.01 5.40
CA LEU A 48 20.22 10.32 4.39
C LEU A 48 20.90 11.36 3.51
N SER A 49 22.21 11.21 3.36
CA SER A 49 23.06 12.02 2.49
C SER A 49 23.68 11.11 1.46
N LEU A 50 23.19 11.20 0.23
CA LEU A 50 23.62 10.40 -0.91
C LEU A 50 24.70 11.15 -1.69
N ARG A 51 25.78 10.45 -2.01
CA ARG A 51 26.82 10.85 -2.97
C ARG A 51 27.11 9.64 -3.85
N GLU A 52 27.76 9.89 -4.99
CA GLU A 52 28.05 8.88 -6.02
C GLU A 52 28.61 7.56 -5.46
N ASN A 53 29.51 7.63 -4.47
CA ASN A 53 30.16 6.45 -3.87
C ASN A 53 30.04 6.37 -2.34
N ILE A 54 29.35 7.31 -1.69
CA ILE A 54 29.30 7.39 -0.23
C ILE A 54 27.89 7.75 0.20
N ASN A 55 27.25 6.83 0.91
CA ASN A 55 25.98 7.06 1.57
C ASN A 55 26.21 7.24 3.06
N LYS A 56 25.76 8.36 3.62
CA LYS A 56 25.77 8.57 5.08
C LYS A 56 24.33 8.61 5.56
N HIS A 57 24.02 7.82 6.57
CA HIS A 57 22.72 7.86 7.21
C HIS A 57 22.86 8.14 8.72
N ARG A 58 21.86 8.80 9.30
CA ARG A 58 21.66 8.91 10.74
C ARG A 58 20.18 8.70 11.01
N THR A 59 19.88 7.79 11.91
CA THR A 59 18.50 7.39 12.18
C THR A 59 18.25 7.31 13.67
N ARG A 60 17.05 7.74 14.08
CA ARG A 60 16.44 7.41 15.37
C ARG A 60 14.96 7.27 15.04
N ILE A 61 14.49 6.05 14.82
CA ILE A 61 13.14 5.80 14.33
C ILE A 61 12.58 4.63 15.14
N ASP A 62 11.43 4.83 15.78
CA ASP A 62 10.63 3.75 16.33
C ASP A 62 10.27 2.76 15.21
N ARG A 63 10.22 1.46 15.49
CA ARG A 63 9.94 0.47 14.43
C ARG A 63 8.60 0.80 13.75
N PHE A 64 8.60 0.90 12.42
CA PHE A 64 7.40 1.00 11.59
C PHE A 64 7.14 -0.35 10.93
N SER A 65 5.87 -0.74 10.82
CA SER A 65 5.46 -1.84 9.94
C SER A 65 5.07 -1.21 8.62
N VAL A 66 5.96 -1.32 7.63
CA VAL A 66 5.79 -0.68 6.32
C VAL A 66 5.52 -1.76 5.29
N GLU A 67 4.45 -1.57 4.52
CA GLU A 67 4.12 -2.37 3.35
C GLU A 67 4.21 -1.47 2.12
N TYR A 68 4.91 -1.92 1.08
CA TYR A 68 5.04 -1.22 -0.18
C TYR A 68 4.58 -2.13 -1.31
N ILE A 69 3.70 -1.61 -2.16
CA ILE A 69 3.15 -2.31 -3.32
C ILE A 69 3.42 -1.44 -4.54
N SER A 70 4.35 -1.90 -5.37
CA SER A 70 4.81 -1.21 -6.59
C SER A 70 3.77 -1.25 -7.70
N ALA A 71 3.92 -0.39 -8.72
CA ALA A 71 3.08 -0.40 -9.93
C ALA A 71 3.27 -1.67 -10.81
N ASP A 72 4.42 -2.34 -10.70
CA ASP A 72 4.79 -3.55 -11.45
C ASP A 72 4.39 -4.84 -10.69
N ARG A 73 3.09 -4.99 -10.41
CA ARG A 73 2.54 -6.16 -9.70
C ARG A 73 2.55 -7.43 -10.54
N HIS A 74 2.63 -8.58 -9.89
CA HIS A 74 2.47 -9.86 -10.56
C HIS A 74 1.04 -10.00 -11.11
N GLY A 75 0.96 -10.29 -12.40
CA GLY A 75 -0.29 -10.70 -13.04
C GLY A 75 -0.73 -12.10 -12.60
N PRO A 76 -1.73 -12.66 -13.30
CA PRO A 76 -2.21 -14.01 -13.05
C PRO A 76 -1.11 -15.07 -13.24
N CYS A 77 -0.77 -15.78 -12.16
CA CYS A 77 0.26 -16.82 -12.14
C CYS A 77 -0.34 -18.20 -11.77
N VAL A 78 0.30 -19.29 -12.24
CA VAL A 78 -0.10 -20.66 -11.89
C VAL A 78 0.29 -21.00 -10.46
N THR A 79 1.47 -20.55 -10.05
CA THR A 79 2.07 -20.74 -8.74
C THR A 79 2.56 -19.40 -8.22
N LEU A 80 2.48 -19.24 -6.90
CA LEU A 80 3.01 -18.09 -6.18
C LEU A 80 4.00 -18.58 -5.14
N PRO A 81 5.16 -17.91 -4.99
CA PRO A 81 6.12 -18.27 -3.97
C PRO A 81 5.52 -18.07 -2.57
N ILE A 82 6.02 -18.81 -1.59
CA ILE A 82 5.79 -18.48 -0.18
C ILE A 82 6.84 -17.48 0.30
N MET A 83 6.51 -16.72 1.34
CA MET A 83 7.46 -15.78 1.93
C MET A 83 8.63 -16.52 2.58
N PRO A 84 9.89 -16.21 2.21
CA PRO A 84 11.08 -16.81 2.81
C PRO A 84 11.13 -16.63 4.33
N GLN A 85 11.75 -17.60 5.05
CA GLN A 85 11.85 -17.56 6.52
C GLN A 85 12.85 -16.52 7.04
N ASP A 86 13.81 -16.14 6.19
CA ASP A 86 14.90 -15.21 6.47
C ASP A 86 14.51 -13.74 6.23
N ILE A 87 13.33 -13.46 5.68
CA ILE A 87 12.83 -12.09 5.55
C ILE A 87 12.66 -11.44 6.94
N ASP A 88 13.17 -10.21 7.08
CA ASP A 88 13.18 -9.48 8.34
C ASP A 88 11.80 -8.96 8.77
N ASP A 89 10.92 -8.65 7.82
CA ASP A 89 9.60 -8.07 8.03
C ASP A 89 8.53 -8.80 7.22
N ILE A 90 7.38 -9.08 7.85
CA ILE A 90 6.23 -9.69 7.16
C ILE A 90 5.74 -8.73 6.05
N THR A 91 5.54 -9.26 4.85
CA THR A 91 5.14 -8.49 3.66
C THR A 91 4.26 -9.30 2.72
N VAL A 92 3.42 -8.62 1.93
CA VAL A 92 2.69 -9.20 0.80
C VAL A 92 3.60 -9.38 -0.44
N GLY A 93 4.80 -8.80 -0.41
CA GLY A 93 5.74 -8.70 -1.54
C GLY A 93 5.55 -7.41 -2.32
N GLU A 94 6.64 -6.83 -2.85
CA GLU A 94 6.60 -5.55 -3.58
C GLU A 94 5.74 -5.65 -4.85
N LYS A 95 5.66 -6.86 -5.42
CA LYS A 95 4.81 -7.18 -6.57
C LYS A 95 3.57 -7.99 -6.18
N GLY A 96 3.32 -8.16 -4.88
CA GLY A 96 2.26 -9.01 -4.34
C GLY A 96 2.57 -10.51 -4.41
N GLU A 97 3.80 -10.90 -4.69
CA GLU A 97 4.19 -12.29 -4.95
C GLU A 97 3.88 -13.27 -3.80
N TYR A 98 3.74 -12.78 -2.57
CA TYR A 98 3.47 -13.60 -1.38
C TYR A 98 2.00 -13.52 -0.91
N PHE A 99 1.09 -12.92 -1.69
CA PHE A 99 -0.26 -12.60 -1.20
C PHE A 99 -1.03 -13.82 -0.67
N ALA A 100 -0.84 -15.01 -1.26
CA ALA A 100 -1.58 -16.21 -0.86
C ALA A 100 -1.06 -16.79 0.47
N ASP A 101 0.26 -16.86 0.64
CA ASP A 101 0.88 -17.22 1.92
C ASP A 101 0.58 -16.16 3.00
N TYR A 102 0.64 -14.88 2.65
CA TYR A 102 0.25 -13.77 3.51
C TYR A 102 -1.20 -13.90 4.00
N TYR A 103 -2.15 -14.16 3.09
CA TYR A 103 -3.54 -14.44 3.47
C TYR A 103 -3.64 -15.60 4.47
N SER A 104 -2.97 -16.73 4.21
CA SER A 104 -3.03 -17.91 5.10
C SER A 104 -2.53 -17.62 6.52
N LYS A 105 -1.58 -16.69 6.67
CA LYS A 105 -1.02 -16.27 7.96
C LYS A 105 -1.98 -15.37 8.74
N PHE A 106 -2.87 -14.65 8.06
CA PHE A 106 -3.74 -13.63 8.65
C PHE A 106 -5.24 -13.90 8.49
N GLU A 107 -5.69 -15.03 7.92
CA GLU A 107 -7.12 -15.30 7.62
C GLU A 107 -8.07 -15.14 8.82
N SER A 108 -7.56 -15.32 10.04
CA SER A 108 -8.29 -15.24 11.29
C SER A 108 -8.32 -13.85 11.94
N VAL A 109 -7.57 -12.86 11.43
CA VAL A 109 -7.54 -11.51 12.03
C VAL A 109 -8.90 -10.84 11.97
N ILE A 110 -9.19 -10.01 12.98
CA ILE A 110 -10.49 -9.36 13.13
C ILE A 110 -10.43 -7.98 12.47
N ILE A 111 -11.33 -7.76 11.51
CA ILE A 111 -11.47 -6.49 10.80
C ILE A 111 -12.24 -5.49 11.69
N PRO A 112 -11.76 -4.23 11.80
CA PRO A 112 -12.45 -3.20 12.58
C PRO A 112 -13.83 -2.91 12.01
N GLU A 113 -14.80 -2.60 12.88
CA GLU A 113 -16.20 -2.38 12.51
C GLU A 113 -16.38 -1.41 11.34
N LYS A 114 -15.65 -0.28 11.35
CA LYS A 114 -15.69 0.73 10.29
C LYS A 114 -15.29 0.21 8.91
N LEU A 115 -14.44 -0.82 8.86
CA LEU A 115 -13.87 -1.41 7.65
C LEU A 115 -14.58 -2.72 7.25
N ARG A 116 -15.61 -3.14 8.01
CA ARG A 116 -16.39 -4.32 7.67
C ARG A 116 -17.33 -3.99 6.52
N HIS A 117 -17.38 -4.89 5.56
CA HIS A 117 -18.36 -4.86 4.50
C HIS A 117 -19.74 -5.19 5.07
N ALA A 118 -20.75 -4.38 4.71
CA ALA A 118 -22.11 -4.49 5.27
C ALA A 118 -22.77 -5.85 5.02
N ASN A 119 -22.48 -6.47 3.87
CA ASN A 119 -23.05 -7.76 3.47
C ASN A 119 -22.28 -8.98 4.01
N SER A 120 -21.19 -8.77 4.77
CA SER A 120 -20.40 -9.87 5.30
C SER A 120 -20.98 -10.43 6.60
N THR A 121 -21.06 -11.76 6.68
CA THR A 121 -21.62 -12.47 7.84
C THR A 121 -20.65 -12.61 9.01
N GLY A 122 -19.35 -12.42 8.78
CA GLY A 122 -18.30 -12.60 9.78
C GLY A 122 -17.34 -11.42 9.86
N ASN A 123 -16.65 -11.25 10.97
CA ASN A 123 -15.75 -10.12 11.21
C ASN A 123 -14.28 -10.42 10.91
N THR A 124 -13.94 -11.64 10.46
CA THR A 124 -12.54 -12.02 10.18
C THR A 124 -12.15 -11.70 8.74
N LEU A 125 -10.84 -11.64 8.46
CA LEU A 125 -10.32 -11.44 7.10
C LEU A 125 -10.94 -12.43 6.10
N LYS A 126 -11.00 -13.72 6.45
CA LYS A 126 -11.62 -14.77 5.62
C LYS A 126 -13.05 -14.42 5.17
N HIS A 127 -13.85 -13.83 6.04
CA HIS A 127 -15.22 -13.45 5.72
C HIS A 127 -15.30 -12.11 4.98
N GLN A 128 -14.32 -11.23 5.14
CA GLN A 128 -14.37 -9.86 4.65
C GLN A 128 -13.75 -9.70 3.26
N ILE A 129 -12.70 -10.46 2.95
CA ILE A 129 -11.93 -10.30 1.72
C ILE A 129 -12.78 -10.52 0.45
N ASN A 130 -13.60 -11.57 0.41
CA ASN A 130 -14.43 -11.88 -0.75
C ASN A 130 -15.47 -10.80 -1.03
N HIS A 131 -16.08 -10.20 0.00
CA HIS A 131 -17.05 -9.13 -0.21
C HIS A 131 -16.41 -7.85 -0.73
N TRP A 132 -15.28 -7.43 -0.15
CA TRP A 132 -14.54 -6.26 -0.65
C TRP A 132 -14.04 -6.47 -2.07
N MET A 133 -13.53 -7.66 -2.38
CA MET A 133 -13.11 -8.02 -3.73
C MET A 133 -14.30 -8.08 -4.69
N GLY A 134 -15.49 -8.48 -4.23
CA GLY A 134 -16.72 -8.44 -5.03
C GLY A 134 -17.20 -7.04 -5.41
N GLU A 135 -16.95 -6.03 -4.57
CA GLU A 135 -17.21 -4.62 -4.92
C GLU A 135 -16.22 -4.08 -5.97
N ILE A 136 -14.96 -4.51 -5.90
CA ILE A 136 -13.89 -4.09 -6.80
C ILE A 136 -13.98 -4.82 -8.16
N SER A 137 -14.23 -6.12 -8.11
CA SER A 137 -14.34 -7.01 -9.27
C SER A 137 -15.61 -7.88 -9.12
N PRO A 138 -16.74 -7.46 -9.71
CA PRO A 138 -18.02 -8.15 -9.54
C PRO A 138 -17.98 -9.63 -9.89
N GLY A 139 -18.64 -10.46 -9.08
CA GLY A 139 -18.77 -11.90 -9.31
C GLY A 139 -17.52 -12.72 -9.00
N VAL A 140 -16.59 -12.19 -8.21
CA VAL A 140 -15.38 -12.90 -7.77
C VAL A 140 -15.64 -13.75 -6.52
N ASP A 141 -15.13 -14.97 -6.53
CA ASP A 141 -15.05 -15.90 -5.40
C ASP A 141 -13.61 -16.43 -5.31
N LEU A 142 -12.89 -16.05 -4.24
CA LEU A 142 -11.48 -16.35 -4.06
C LEU A 142 -11.28 -17.57 -3.17
N ASN A 143 -10.41 -18.48 -3.62
CA ASN A 143 -10.03 -19.68 -2.90
C ASN A 143 -8.50 -19.77 -2.83
N PHE A 144 -7.94 -19.74 -1.62
CA PHE A 144 -6.49 -19.77 -1.39
C PHE A 144 -6.05 -21.15 -0.90
N SER A 145 -4.94 -21.66 -1.43
CA SER A 145 -4.30 -22.88 -0.91
C SER A 145 -2.77 -22.71 -0.83
N VAL A 146 -2.17 -23.28 0.21
CA VAL A 146 -0.72 -23.22 0.46
C VAL A 146 -0.22 -24.64 0.71
N THR A 147 0.77 -25.07 -0.07
CA THR A 147 1.43 -26.38 0.05
C THR A 147 2.86 -26.15 0.54
N LYS A 148 3.06 -26.29 1.86
CA LYS A 148 4.33 -25.93 2.51
C LYS A 148 5.47 -26.87 2.14
N GLU A 149 5.18 -28.12 1.82
CA GLU A 149 6.18 -29.13 1.44
C GLU A 149 6.82 -28.82 0.08
N GLN A 150 6.17 -27.98 -0.73
CA GLN A 150 6.61 -27.59 -2.07
C GLN A 150 6.94 -26.10 -2.17
N ASP A 151 6.86 -25.35 -1.07
CA ASP A 151 7.06 -23.89 -1.03
C ASP A 151 6.21 -23.11 -2.07
N ILE A 152 5.02 -23.64 -2.39
CA ILE A 152 4.13 -23.10 -3.42
C ILE A 152 2.75 -22.79 -2.81
N SER A 153 2.16 -21.70 -3.29
CA SER A 153 0.78 -21.33 -3.02
C SER A 153 0.00 -21.08 -4.32
N HIS A 154 -1.33 -21.16 -4.25
CA HIS A 154 -2.23 -20.99 -5.38
C HIS A 154 -3.43 -20.10 -5.03
N LEU A 155 -3.94 -19.44 -6.08
CA LEU A 155 -5.22 -18.76 -6.08
C LEU A 155 -6.16 -19.41 -7.09
N GLY A 156 -7.31 -19.87 -6.60
CA GLY A 156 -8.48 -20.18 -7.41
C GLY A 156 -9.44 -19.00 -7.42
N VAL A 157 -10.06 -18.74 -8.57
CA VAL A 157 -11.08 -17.71 -8.75
C VAL A 157 -12.27 -18.34 -9.46
N ASN A 158 -13.44 -18.32 -8.83
CA ASN A 158 -14.68 -18.89 -9.40
C ASN A 158 -14.52 -20.37 -9.82
N GLY A 159 -13.71 -21.14 -9.10
CA GLY A 159 -13.39 -22.54 -9.45
C GLY A 159 -12.37 -22.72 -10.57
N PHE A 160 -11.85 -21.64 -11.16
CA PHE A 160 -10.79 -21.67 -12.18
C PHE A 160 -9.43 -21.28 -11.60
N ARG A 161 -8.35 -21.64 -12.32
CA ARG A 161 -7.00 -21.15 -12.01
C ARG A 161 -6.93 -19.64 -12.21
N ALA A 162 -6.17 -18.92 -11.38
CA ALA A 162 -5.97 -17.48 -11.52
C ALA A 162 -5.56 -17.07 -12.95
N THR A 163 -4.72 -17.86 -13.64
CA THR A 163 -4.32 -17.61 -15.03
C THR A 163 -5.46 -17.47 -16.04
N ASN A 164 -6.64 -17.97 -15.70
CA ASN A 164 -7.83 -17.88 -16.55
C ASN A 164 -8.70 -16.68 -16.19
N THR A 165 -8.16 -15.72 -15.44
CA THR A 165 -8.86 -14.52 -14.95
C THR A 165 -8.14 -13.26 -15.41
N GLY A 166 -8.84 -12.12 -15.34
CA GLY A 166 -8.26 -10.82 -15.69
C GLY A 166 -7.23 -10.33 -14.66
N PHE A 167 -6.28 -9.52 -15.13
CA PHE A 167 -5.21 -8.91 -14.32
C PHE A 167 -5.72 -8.11 -13.12
N GLY A 168 -6.91 -7.51 -13.21
CA GLY A 168 -7.49 -6.68 -12.15
C GLY A 168 -7.58 -7.37 -10.79
N ILE A 169 -7.84 -8.69 -10.75
CA ILE A 169 -7.91 -9.45 -9.48
C ILE A 169 -6.51 -9.59 -8.89
N SER A 170 -5.54 -10.08 -9.66
CA SER A 170 -4.15 -10.26 -9.20
C SER A 170 -3.48 -8.94 -8.80
N TYR A 171 -3.85 -7.83 -9.44
CA TYR A 171 -3.30 -6.50 -9.13
C TYR A 171 -3.96 -5.85 -7.90
N SER A 172 -5.26 -6.01 -7.71
CA SER A 172 -5.97 -5.36 -6.59
C SER A 172 -5.92 -6.17 -5.30
N LEU A 173 -5.86 -7.50 -5.39
CA LEU A 173 -5.93 -8.38 -4.23
C LEU A 173 -4.82 -8.15 -3.19
N PRO A 174 -3.52 -7.98 -3.56
CA PRO A 174 -2.47 -7.64 -2.60
C PRO A 174 -2.75 -6.32 -1.87
N ILE A 175 -3.32 -5.34 -2.57
CA ILE A 175 -3.65 -4.03 -1.99
C ILE A 175 -4.77 -4.17 -0.95
N VAL A 176 -5.84 -4.87 -1.31
CA VAL A 176 -6.99 -5.12 -0.42
C VAL A 176 -6.55 -5.93 0.80
N LEU A 177 -5.76 -6.98 0.60
CA LEU A 177 -5.23 -7.80 1.69
C LEU A 177 -4.39 -6.98 2.66
N SER A 178 -3.43 -6.19 2.17
CA SER A 178 -2.59 -5.35 3.01
C SER A 178 -3.40 -4.31 3.77
N ALA A 179 -4.38 -3.66 3.12
CA ALA A 179 -5.26 -2.69 3.78
C ALA A 179 -6.06 -3.31 4.94
N LEU A 180 -6.68 -4.47 4.71
CA LEU A 180 -7.46 -5.18 5.72
C LEU A 180 -6.58 -5.71 6.86
N VAL A 181 -5.46 -6.36 6.53
CA VAL A 181 -4.55 -6.94 7.54
C VAL A 181 -3.87 -5.87 8.38
N MET A 182 -3.35 -4.81 7.77
CA MET A 182 -2.70 -3.73 8.53
C MET A 182 -3.69 -3.00 9.44
N SER A 183 -4.95 -2.87 9.02
CA SER A 183 -6.00 -2.25 9.85
C SER A 183 -6.56 -3.19 10.93
N SER A 184 -6.32 -4.49 10.82
CA SER A 184 -6.94 -5.50 11.69
C SER A 184 -6.36 -5.55 13.11
N ALA A 185 -7.14 -6.15 14.00
CA ALA A 185 -6.71 -6.56 15.32
C ALA A 185 -6.43 -8.07 15.35
N ALA A 186 -5.42 -8.47 16.12
CA ALA A 186 -5.12 -9.88 16.33
C ALA A 186 -6.22 -10.54 17.16
N PRO A 187 -6.63 -11.79 16.85
CA PRO A 187 -7.25 -12.66 17.84
C PRO A 187 -6.26 -12.84 19.01
N LEU A 188 -6.75 -12.93 20.25
CA LEU A 188 -5.91 -12.81 21.46
C LEU A 188 -4.65 -13.73 21.47
N ASP A 189 -4.62 -14.85 20.75
CA ASP A 189 -3.52 -15.84 20.79
C ASP A 189 -3.10 -16.49 19.44
N SER A 190 -3.49 -15.94 18.27
CA SER A 190 -3.39 -16.72 17.00
C SER A 190 -2.00 -16.77 16.34
N PHE A 191 -1.08 -15.86 16.68
CA PHE A 191 0.20 -15.76 15.98
C PHE A 191 1.25 -16.71 16.54
N LYS A 192 1.57 -17.76 15.76
CA LYS A 192 2.61 -18.75 16.09
C LYS A 192 4.03 -18.18 16.12
N GLN A 193 4.28 -17.09 15.40
CA GLN A 193 5.62 -16.51 15.23
C GLN A 193 5.73 -15.15 15.93
N SER A 194 6.76 -14.97 16.76
CA SER A 194 7.00 -13.75 17.52
C SER A 194 7.24 -12.52 16.63
N LYS A 195 7.99 -12.68 15.53
CA LYS A 195 8.19 -11.61 14.53
C LYS A 195 6.87 -11.13 13.93
N MET A 196 6.00 -12.06 13.53
CA MET A 196 4.68 -11.73 12.98
C MET A 196 3.78 -11.03 14.00
N LYS A 197 3.77 -11.51 15.25
CA LYS A 197 3.06 -10.85 16.34
C LYS A 197 3.56 -9.43 16.58
N ALA A 198 4.88 -9.21 16.57
CA ALA A 198 5.48 -7.90 16.75
C ALA A 198 5.17 -6.95 15.58
N TRP A 199 5.25 -7.45 14.34
CA TRP A 199 4.90 -6.69 13.13
C TRP A 199 3.43 -6.26 13.15
N HIS A 200 2.51 -7.17 13.52
CA HIS A 200 1.08 -6.89 13.53
C HIS A 200 0.64 -5.99 14.69
N ALA A 201 1.22 -6.18 15.89
CA ALA A 201 0.91 -5.39 17.09
C ALA A 201 1.48 -3.96 17.04
N ASN A 202 2.35 -3.66 16.07
CA ASN A 202 2.92 -2.34 15.91
C ASN A 202 1.82 -1.30 15.59
N LYS A 203 1.81 -0.18 16.32
CA LYS A 203 0.86 0.92 16.10
C LYS A 203 1.27 1.85 14.95
N ASN A 204 2.54 1.81 14.55
CA ASN A 204 3.10 2.67 13.51
C ASN A 204 3.09 1.93 12.17
N LYS A 205 1.92 1.84 11.53
CA LYS A 205 1.72 1.12 10.26
C LYS A 205 1.64 2.08 9.07
N ILE A 206 2.39 1.81 8.01
CA ILE A 206 2.38 2.60 6.77
C ILE A 206 2.17 1.68 5.58
N LEU A 207 1.18 1.97 4.74
CA LEU A 207 0.94 1.29 3.47
C LEU A 207 1.22 2.27 2.33
N ILE A 208 2.13 1.92 1.43
CA ILE A 208 2.52 2.72 0.27
C ILE A 208 2.13 1.96 -0.99
N ILE A 209 1.39 2.60 -1.89
CA ILE A 209 0.83 1.95 -3.08
C ILE A 209 1.06 2.83 -4.31
N GLU A 210 1.54 2.24 -5.39
CA GLU A 210 1.67 2.87 -6.70
C GLU A 210 0.62 2.35 -7.68
N ASN A 211 0.03 3.27 -8.46
CA ASN A 211 -1.02 3.05 -9.45
C ASN A 211 -2.05 1.96 -9.05
N PRO A 212 -2.77 2.09 -7.91
CA PRO A 212 -3.74 1.09 -7.46
C PRO A 212 -4.85 0.80 -8.49
N GLU A 213 -5.11 1.72 -9.40
CA GLU A 213 -6.12 1.65 -10.46
C GLU A 213 -5.79 0.70 -11.62
N ALA A 214 -4.54 0.24 -11.73
CA ALA A 214 -4.08 -0.53 -12.87
C ALA A 214 -4.95 -1.78 -13.11
N HIS A 215 -5.38 -1.96 -14.38
CA HIS A 215 -6.25 -3.05 -14.84
C HIS A 215 -7.64 -3.15 -14.16
N LEU A 216 -8.07 -2.13 -13.42
CA LEU A 216 -9.41 -2.07 -12.85
C LEU A 216 -10.35 -1.21 -13.69
N HIS A 217 -11.62 -1.63 -13.75
CA HIS A 217 -12.69 -0.78 -14.25
C HIS A 217 -12.92 0.42 -13.31
N PRO A 218 -13.42 1.56 -13.82
CA PRO A 218 -13.78 2.76 -13.04
C PRO A 218 -14.49 2.50 -11.71
N LYS A 219 -15.51 1.63 -11.72
CA LYS A 219 -16.25 1.25 -10.52
C LYS A 219 -15.34 0.60 -9.47
N GLY A 220 -14.45 -0.30 -9.91
CA GLY A 220 -13.50 -0.97 -9.03
C GLY A 220 -12.45 -0.03 -8.46
N GLN A 221 -12.00 0.95 -9.24
CA GLN A 221 -11.09 2.02 -8.78
C GLN A 221 -11.75 2.85 -7.66
N THR A 222 -13.03 3.21 -7.83
CA THR A 222 -13.82 3.92 -6.81
C THR A 222 -13.95 3.10 -5.53
N ALA A 223 -14.29 1.81 -5.65
CA ALA A 223 -14.42 0.91 -4.50
C ALA A 223 -13.08 0.76 -3.74
N LEU A 224 -11.97 0.67 -4.46
CA LEU A 224 -10.63 0.58 -3.88
C LEU A 224 -10.22 1.86 -3.15
N GLY A 225 -10.47 3.03 -3.75
CA GLY A 225 -10.22 4.33 -3.11
C GLY A 225 -11.04 4.51 -1.83
N LEU A 226 -12.30 4.07 -1.84
CA LEU A 226 -13.17 4.08 -0.66
C LEU A 226 -12.63 3.16 0.45
N LEU A 227 -12.29 1.92 0.12
CA LEU A 227 -11.72 0.95 1.07
C LEU A 227 -10.47 1.52 1.74
N LEU A 228 -9.50 2.02 0.96
CA LEU A 228 -8.24 2.54 1.49
C LEU A 228 -8.45 3.77 2.38
N ALA A 229 -9.33 4.68 1.98
CA ALA A 229 -9.66 5.84 2.81
C ALA A 229 -10.26 5.42 4.16
N ILE A 230 -11.17 4.43 4.19
CA ILE A 230 -11.71 3.87 5.44
C ILE A 230 -10.61 3.19 6.26
N ALA A 231 -9.75 2.37 5.63
CA ALA A 231 -8.63 1.70 6.29
C ALA A 231 -7.66 2.70 6.95
N SER A 232 -7.45 3.87 6.33
CA SER A 232 -6.63 4.93 6.93
C SER A 232 -7.20 5.49 8.24
N SER A 233 -8.53 5.43 8.40
CA SER A 233 -9.21 5.80 9.64
C SER A 233 -9.08 4.75 10.76
N CYS A 234 -8.53 3.57 10.43
CA CYS A 234 -8.30 2.44 11.34
C CYS A 234 -6.85 2.33 11.84
N GLY A 235 -6.06 3.43 11.76
CA GLY A 235 -4.71 3.50 12.36
C GLY A 235 -3.57 3.15 11.41
N VAL A 236 -3.85 3.05 10.10
CA VAL A 236 -2.83 2.87 9.07
C VAL A 236 -2.61 4.19 8.35
N GLN A 237 -1.36 4.63 8.19
CA GLN A 237 -1.05 5.74 7.29
C GLN A 237 -0.95 5.20 5.86
N ILE A 238 -1.76 5.72 4.94
CA ILE A 238 -1.76 5.26 3.55
C ILE A 238 -1.23 6.37 2.66
N ILE A 239 -0.26 6.04 1.81
CA ILE A 239 0.34 6.92 0.80
C ILE A 239 0.09 6.27 -0.55
N VAL A 240 -0.54 7.01 -1.46
CA VAL A 240 -0.92 6.50 -2.77
C VAL A 240 -0.41 7.45 -3.85
N GLU A 241 0.20 6.89 -4.87
CA GLU A 241 0.43 7.54 -6.16
C GLU A 241 -0.61 6.98 -7.14
N THR A 242 -1.38 7.87 -7.78
CA THR A 242 -2.50 7.51 -8.65
C THR A 242 -2.72 8.57 -9.71
N HIS A 243 -3.17 8.12 -10.88
CA HIS A 243 -3.65 8.96 -11.97
C HIS A 243 -5.18 8.86 -12.14
N SER A 244 -5.84 8.06 -11.30
CA SER A 244 -7.27 7.79 -11.40
C SER A 244 -8.09 8.83 -10.66
N ASP A 245 -8.96 9.49 -11.40
CA ASP A 245 -9.99 10.36 -10.86
C ASP A 245 -11.05 9.58 -10.06
N HIS A 246 -11.44 8.40 -10.55
CA HIS A 246 -12.37 7.49 -9.89
C HIS A 246 -11.84 7.02 -8.52
N PHE A 247 -10.53 6.81 -8.39
CA PHE A 247 -9.91 6.52 -7.11
C PHE A 247 -10.10 7.68 -6.14
N ILE A 248 -9.85 8.91 -6.58
CA ILE A 248 -10.08 10.12 -5.77
C ILE A 248 -11.55 10.26 -5.38
N ASP A 249 -12.49 9.93 -6.28
CA ASP A 249 -13.92 9.89 -5.96
C ASP A 249 -14.26 8.88 -4.87
N GLY A 250 -13.61 7.71 -4.88
CA GLY A 250 -13.70 6.74 -3.79
C GLY A 250 -13.27 7.34 -2.44
N VAL A 251 -12.14 8.04 -2.41
CA VAL A 251 -11.64 8.72 -1.21
C VAL A 251 -12.61 9.80 -0.74
N ARG A 252 -13.15 10.60 -1.67
CA ARG A 252 -14.14 11.65 -1.37
C ARG A 252 -15.43 11.07 -0.78
N LEU A 253 -15.91 9.95 -1.32
CA LEU A 253 -17.08 9.25 -0.81
C LEU A 253 -16.83 8.70 0.61
N ALA A 254 -15.65 8.14 0.86
CA ALA A 254 -15.28 7.70 2.20
C ALA A 254 -15.23 8.86 3.21
N VAL A 255 -14.68 10.02 2.82
CA VAL A 255 -14.69 11.23 3.67
C VAL A 255 -16.11 11.62 4.04
N LYS A 256 -17.03 11.65 3.06
CA LYS A 256 -18.44 11.98 3.30
C LYS A 256 -19.11 10.99 4.27
N ASN A 257 -18.75 9.71 4.22
CA ASN A 257 -19.34 8.67 5.05
C ASN A 257 -18.72 8.57 6.46
N VAL A 258 -17.41 8.76 6.59
CA VAL A 258 -16.67 8.64 7.86
C VAL A 258 -16.67 9.96 8.65
N GLY A 259 -16.71 11.10 7.97
CA GLY A 259 -16.85 12.43 8.55
C GLY A 259 -15.56 13.24 8.71
N ALA A 260 -15.68 14.33 9.45
CA ALA A 260 -14.70 15.43 9.55
C ALA A 260 -13.26 15.00 9.88
N THR A 261 -13.09 13.99 10.74
CA THR A 261 -11.75 13.53 11.14
C THR A 261 -10.94 12.99 9.97
N LEU A 262 -11.59 12.32 9.01
CA LEU A 262 -10.92 11.83 7.81
C LEU A 262 -10.59 13.00 6.88
N ALA A 263 -11.55 13.91 6.67
CA ALA A 263 -11.36 15.13 5.86
C ALA A 263 -10.10 15.93 6.28
N GLN A 264 -9.91 16.15 7.58
CA GLN A 264 -8.77 16.91 8.12
C GLN A 264 -7.41 16.21 7.93
N LYS A 265 -7.42 14.88 7.77
CA LYS A 265 -6.21 14.05 7.64
C LYS A 265 -5.90 13.67 6.20
N SER A 266 -6.88 13.76 5.30
CA SER A 266 -6.71 13.50 3.86
C SER A 266 -6.17 14.74 3.15
N ILE A 267 -5.05 14.56 2.43
CA ILE A 267 -4.40 15.61 1.65
C ILE A 267 -4.03 15.03 0.30
N ILE A 268 -4.33 15.77 -0.76
CA ILE A 268 -3.92 15.45 -2.13
C ILE A 268 -2.84 16.46 -2.53
N TYR A 269 -1.75 15.94 -3.09
CA TYR A 269 -0.72 16.75 -3.74
C TYR A 269 -0.82 16.50 -5.23
N TYR A 270 -1.21 17.53 -5.98
CA TYR A 270 -1.30 17.47 -7.44
C TYR A 270 -0.03 18.03 -8.05
N PHE A 271 0.61 17.25 -8.92
CA PHE A 271 1.88 17.58 -9.52
C PHE A 271 1.66 17.96 -10.98
N THR A 272 2.10 19.16 -11.36
CA THR A 272 2.10 19.61 -12.76
C THR A 272 3.52 19.92 -13.20
N ARG A 273 3.84 19.57 -14.44
CA ARG A 273 5.14 19.85 -15.03
C ARG A 273 4.95 20.44 -16.42
N GLU A 274 5.39 21.68 -16.56
CA GLU A 274 5.55 22.30 -17.87
C GLU A 274 6.94 21.94 -18.43
N LYS A 275 7.07 21.91 -19.76
CA LYS A 275 8.35 21.65 -20.43
C LYS A 275 9.40 22.67 -19.95
N ASP A 276 10.58 22.19 -19.56
CA ASP A 276 11.72 22.98 -19.10
C ASP A 276 11.51 23.84 -17.83
N LYS A 277 10.46 23.57 -17.04
CA LYS A 277 10.22 24.22 -15.74
C LYS A 277 10.24 23.23 -14.58
N ASP A 278 10.39 23.77 -13.37
CA ASP A 278 10.27 23.02 -12.13
C ASP A 278 8.84 22.46 -11.98
N THR A 279 8.73 21.29 -11.35
CA THR A 279 7.45 20.68 -11.00
C THR A 279 6.72 21.59 -10.00
N LYS A 280 5.51 22.02 -10.36
CA LYS A 280 4.60 22.75 -9.47
C LYS A 280 3.79 21.74 -8.67
N ILE A 281 3.64 22.00 -7.37
CA ILE A 281 2.88 21.16 -6.45
C ILE A 281 1.72 21.98 -5.91
N GLU A 282 0.50 21.57 -6.21
CA GLU A 282 -0.70 22.14 -5.62
C GLU A 282 -1.20 21.25 -4.48
N LYS A 283 -1.46 21.86 -3.32
CA LYS A 283 -2.00 21.16 -2.16
C LYS A 283 -3.52 21.31 -2.12
N ILE A 284 -4.23 20.21 -2.27
CA ILE A 284 -5.68 20.14 -2.30
C ILE A 284 -6.16 19.44 -1.03
N ARG A 285 -7.17 19.99 -0.37
CA ARG A 285 -7.82 19.37 0.78
C ARG A 285 -9.22 18.88 0.40
N ILE A 286 -9.68 17.85 1.09
CA ILE A 286 -11.05 17.35 0.99
C ILE A 286 -11.85 17.97 2.13
N LYS A 287 -12.98 18.59 1.81
CA LYS A 287 -13.94 19.15 2.77
C LYS A 287 -14.80 18.02 3.35
N GLU A 288 -15.48 18.31 4.46
CA GLU A 288 -16.32 17.32 5.16
C GLU A 288 -17.49 16.81 4.31
N ASP A 289 -17.96 17.61 3.34
CA ASP A 289 -18.98 17.23 2.36
C ASP A 289 -18.43 16.40 1.18
N GLY A 290 -17.13 16.08 1.19
CA GLY A 290 -16.42 15.36 0.15
C GLY A 290 -16.01 16.22 -1.06
N LYS A 291 -16.22 17.54 -1.05
CA LYS A 291 -15.73 18.42 -2.12
C LYS A 291 -14.26 18.75 -1.95
N LEU A 292 -13.57 18.95 -3.07
CA LEU A 292 -12.19 19.44 -3.05
C LEU A 292 -12.13 20.96 -2.83
N THR A 293 -11.05 21.45 -2.22
CA THR A 293 -10.82 22.89 -2.04
C THR A 293 -10.46 23.62 -3.33
N SER A 294 -9.87 22.91 -4.29
CA SER A 294 -9.52 23.40 -5.62
C SER A 294 -9.62 22.25 -6.62
N TRP A 295 -9.78 22.63 -7.88
CA TRP A 295 -9.88 21.74 -9.04
C TRP A 295 -8.87 22.24 -10.06
N PRO A 296 -7.61 21.75 -10.00
CA PRO A 296 -6.60 22.15 -10.96
C PRO A 296 -7.03 21.77 -12.39
N GLU A 297 -6.59 22.55 -13.36
CA GLU A 297 -6.70 22.19 -14.77
C GLU A 297 -5.97 20.87 -15.02
N GLY A 298 -6.60 19.92 -15.74
CA GLY A 298 -6.02 18.59 -15.97
C GLY A 298 -6.25 17.55 -14.87
N PHE A 299 -6.96 17.88 -13.79
CA PHE A 299 -7.11 16.95 -12.65
C PHE A 299 -8.04 15.76 -12.93
N PHE A 300 -9.04 15.92 -13.81
CA PHE A 300 -10.04 14.90 -14.19
C PHE A 300 -10.05 14.66 -15.72
N ASP A 301 -8.94 14.91 -16.41
CA ASP A 301 -8.88 14.83 -17.88
C ASP A 301 -8.64 13.40 -18.40
N GLN A 302 -8.87 12.37 -17.57
CA GLN A 302 -8.73 10.94 -17.91
C GLN A 302 -10.04 10.18 -17.74
#